data_AF-A0A0P7VVU9-F1
#
_entry.id   AF-A0A0P7VVU9-F1
#
_cell.length_a   1.000
_cell.length_b   1.000
_cell.length_c   1.000
_cell.angle_alpha   90.00
_cell.angle_beta   90.00
_cell.angle_gamma   90.00
#
_symmetry.space_group_name_H-M   'P 1'
#
loop_
_entity.id
_entity.type
_entity.pdbx_description
1 polymer ?
#
loop_
_entity_poly.entity_id
_entity_poly.type
_entity_poly.pdbx_seq_one_letter_code
_entity_poly.pdbx_strand_id
1 'polypeptide(L)'
;MPKALSTRIVGGIWWFFTLIIISSYTANLAAFLTVERMESPIDSADDLAKQTKIEYGVVEDGSTMTFFKFTVLGNPGCLHKNKLIKTKISTYDKMWEFMSSRRHSVMVKSVEEGIQRVLTSDYAFLMESTTIEFVTQRNCNLTQIGGLIDSKAYGVGTPMDVPPTSPLLAGSPYRDKITIAILQLQEEGKLHMMKEKWWRGNGCPEEESKEASALGVQNIGGIFIVLAAGLVLSVFVAVGEFLYKSKQNAQLEKRSFCSAMVDELRVSLKCQRRLKHKPQAPVMVKTEEVINMHTFNDRRLPGKETMA
;
A
#
# COMPACT_ATOMS: atom_id res chain seq x y z
N MET A 1 16.50 -18.16 -36.80
CA MET A 1 16.09 -16.97 -37.58
C MET A 1 15.09 -17.38 -38.66
N PRO A 2 13.95 -16.69 -38.80
CA PRO A 2 12.97 -16.99 -39.84
C PRO A 2 13.60 -16.81 -41.22
N LYS A 3 13.38 -17.78 -42.10
CA LYS A 3 13.93 -17.78 -43.46
C LYS A 3 13.14 -16.87 -44.41
N ALA A 4 11.84 -16.67 -44.19
CA ALA A 4 10.97 -15.87 -45.04
C ALA A 4 10.93 -14.39 -44.60
N LEU A 5 10.88 -13.47 -45.56
CA LEU A 5 10.92 -12.01 -45.31
C LEU A 5 9.68 -11.53 -44.55
N SER A 6 8.49 -12.06 -44.85
CA SER A 6 7.24 -11.77 -44.12
C SER A 6 7.34 -12.14 -42.64
N THR A 7 7.91 -13.31 -42.32
CA THR A 7 8.10 -13.76 -40.93
C THR A 7 9.12 -12.94 -40.15
N ARG A 8 10.05 -12.25 -40.84
CA ARG A 8 10.99 -11.31 -40.21
C ARG A 8 10.30 -10.00 -39.83
N ILE A 9 9.41 -9.49 -40.68
CA ILE A 9 8.64 -8.27 -40.40
C ILE A 9 7.72 -8.50 -39.20
N VAL A 10 6.99 -9.62 -39.17
CA VAL A 10 6.15 -10.00 -38.03
C VAL A 10 6.99 -10.15 -36.76
N GLY A 11 8.17 -10.77 -36.86
CA GLY A 11 9.12 -10.84 -35.74
C GLY A 11 9.55 -9.47 -35.23
N GLY A 12 9.84 -8.52 -36.12
CA GLY A 12 10.21 -7.16 -35.75
C GLY A 12 9.10 -6.41 -35.01
N ILE A 13 7.85 -6.52 -35.50
CA ILE A 13 6.67 -5.93 -34.85
C ILE A 13 6.44 -6.57 -33.48
N TRP A 14 6.57 -7.90 -33.38
CA TRP A 14 6.44 -8.62 -32.11
C TRP A 14 7.51 -8.17 -31.10
N TRP A 15 8.77 -8.07 -31.52
CA TRP A 15 9.85 -7.58 -30.66
C TRP A 15 9.60 -6.16 -30.17
N PHE A 16 9.16 -5.27 -31.05
CA PHE A 16 8.80 -3.91 -30.66
C PHE A 16 7.65 -3.87 -29.65
N PHE A 17 6.60 -4.67 -29.89
CA PHE A 17 5.50 -4.82 -28.94
C PHE A 17 5.98 -5.34 -27.57
N THR A 18 6.82 -6.39 -27.54
CA THR A 18 7.36 -6.91 -26.29
C THR A 18 8.23 -5.89 -25.54
N LEU A 19 9.01 -5.08 -26.25
CA LEU A 19 9.81 -4.01 -25.63
C LEU A 19 8.92 -2.96 -24.96
N ILE A 20 7.81 -2.57 -25.59
CA ILE A 20 6.83 -1.63 -25.01
C ILE A 20 6.22 -2.22 -23.73
N ILE A 21 5.80 -3.49 -23.76
CA ILE A 21 5.18 -4.13 -22.60
C ILE A 21 6.17 -4.24 -21.43
N ILE A 22 7.40 -4.69 -21.68
CA ILE A 22 8.44 -4.79 -20.64
C ILE A 22 8.73 -3.39 -20.07
N SER A 23 8.86 -2.37 -20.91
CA SER A 23 9.14 -1.00 -20.47
C SER A 23 8.01 -0.40 -19.62
N SER A 24 6.75 -0.63 -20.01
CA SER A 24 5.60 -0.17 -19.20
C SER A 24 5.50 -0.92 -17.87
N TYR A 25 5.81 -2.21 -17.86
CA TYR A 25 5.83 -3.00 -16.63
C TYR A 25 6.95 -2.54 -15.69
N THR A 26 8.17 -2.32 -16.20
CA THR A 26 9.29 -1.84 -15.38
C THR A 26 9.04 -0.42 -14.87
N ALA A 27 8.42 0.45 -15.67
CA ALA A 27 8.06 1.80 -15.25
C ALA A 27 7.00 1.81 -14.14
N ASN A 28 5.93 1.01 -14.27
CA ASN A 28 4.90 0.90 -13.23
C ASN A 28 5.44 0.26 -11.96
N LEU A 29 6.30 -0.76 -12.09
CA LEU A 29 6.97 -1.37 -10.94
C LEU A 29 7.88 -0.38 -10.23
N ALA A 30 8.70 0.39 -10.97
CA ALA A 30 9.56 1.42 -10.39
C ALA A 30 8.74 2.51 -9.67
N ALA A 31 7.65 2.97 -10.28
CA ALA A 31 6.73 3.92 -9.66
C ALA A 31 6.17 3.37 -8.34
N PHE A 32 5.76 2.10 -8.31
CA PHE A 32 5.29 1.46 -7.09
C PHE A 32 6.39 1.35 -6.02
N LEU A 33 7.61 0.99 -6.41
CA LEU A 33 8.75 0.86 -5.49
C LEU A 33 9.24 2.20 -4.93
N THR A 34 9.07 3.30 -5.68
CA THR A 34 9.38 4.64 -5.19
C THR A 34 8.29 5.23 -4.30
N VAL A 35 7.07 4.70 -4.39
CA VAL A 35 5.95 5.14 -3.56
C VAL A 35 5.87 4.20 -2.37
N GLU A 36 6.73 4.44 -1.39
CA GLU A 36 6.41 4.04 -0.03
C GLU A 36 5.29 4.95 0.45
N ARG A 37 4.04 4.55 0.20
CA ARG A 37 2.93 5.16 0.92
C ARG A 37 3.11 4.74 2.37
N MET A 38 3.61 5.68 3.19
CA MET A 38 3.22 5.70 4.59
C MET A 38 1.70 5.86 4.57
N GLU A 39 0.95 4.76 4.51
CA GLU A 39 -0.49 4.78 4.67
C GLU A 39 -0.74 5.13 6.13
N SER A 40 -0.93 6.43 6.39
CA SER A 40 -1.40 6.86 7.70
C SER A 40 -2.81 6.28 7.88
N PRO A 41 -3.08 5.55 8.98
CA PRO A 41 -4.40 4.98 9.22
C PRO A 41 -5.48 6.05 9.43
N ILE A 42 -5.09 7.31 9.65
CA ILE A 42 -5.95 8.47 9.80
C ILE A 42 -5.33 9.70 9.09
N ASP A 43 -6.12 10.42 8.31
CA ASP A 43 -5.68 11.68 7.67
C ASP A 43 -6.36 12.91 8.29
N SER A 44 -7.50 12.71 8.95
CA SER A 44 -8.35 13.79 9.46
C SER A 44 -9.04 13.44 10.78
N ALA A 45 -9.49 14.47 11.51
CA ALA A 45 -10.34 14.31 12.68
C ALA A 45 -11.67 13.62 12.34
N ASP A 46 -12.17 13.80 11.10
CA ASP A 46 -13.36 13.11 10.60
C ASP A 46 -13.18 11.60 10.54
N ASP A 47 -12.01 11.13 10.12
CA ASP A 47 -11.73 9.70 10.03
C ASP A 47 -11.54 9.10 11.42
N LEU A 48 -10.89 9.85 12.32
CA LEU A 48 -10.77 9.48 13.74
C LEU A 48 -12.14 9.33 14.41
N ALA A 49 -13.12 10.17 14.06
CA ALA A 49 -14.49 10.07 14.59
C ALA A 49 -15.33 8.93 13.99
N LYS A 50 -14.98 8.44 12.79
CA LYS A 50 -15.71 7.33 12.13
C LYS A 50 -15.27 5.96 12.65
N GLN A 51 -14.02 5.84 13.09
CA GLN A 51 -13.46 4.60 13.61
C GLN A 51 -13.44 4.55 15.14
N THR A 52 -13.22 3.36 15.69
CA THR A 52 -13.09 3.13 17.14
C THR A 52 -11.82 2.37 17.52
N LYS A 53 -10.95 2.08 16.55
CA LYS A 53 -9.71 1.31 16.75
C LYS A 53 -8.63 2.13 17.44
N ILE A 54 -8.40 3.37 17.00
CA ILE A 54 -7.46 4.28 17.64
C ILE A 54 -8.22 5.09 18.68
N GLU A 55 -7.80 4.97 19.94
CA GLU A 55 -8.35 5.80 21.01
C GLU A 55 -7.82 7.22 20.90
N TYR A 56 -8.61 8.20 21.33
CA TYR A 56 -8.18 9.58 21.31
C TYR A 56 -8.73 10.36 22.49
N GLY A 57 -8.00 11.39 22.90
CA GLY A 57 -8.39 12.21 24.03
C GLY A 57 -7.59 13.50 24.16
N VAL A 58 -7.85 14.16 25.28
CA VAL A 58 -7.41 15.52 25.63
C VAL A 58 -6.94 15.54 27.08
N VAL A 59 -6.25 16.61 27.47
CA VAL A 59 -5.92 16.88 28.87
C VAL A 59 -7.20 17.16 29.66
N GLU A 60 -7.34 16.49 30.80
CA GLU A 60 -8.44 16.68 31.74
C GLU A 60 -8.47 18.14 32.25
N ASP A 61 -9.67 18.72 32.27
CA ASP A 61 -9.93 20.11 32.64
C ASP A 61 -9.14 21.16 31.81
N GLY A 62 -8.64 20.77 30.64
CA GLY A 62 -7.96 21.65 29.69
C GLY A 62 -8.89 22.52 28.85
N SER A 63 -8.31 23.50 28.15
CA SER A 63 -9.03 24.36 27.19
C SER A 63 -9.62 23.56 26.02
N THR A 64 -8.88 22.57 25.50
CA THR A 64 -9.32 21.68 24.42
C THR A 64 -10.50 20.81 24.85
N MET A 65 -10.49 20.28 26.07
CA MET A 65 -11.63 19.55 26.63
C MET A 65 -12.86 20.44 26.74
N THR A 66 -12.65 21.67 27.20
CA THR A 66 -13.68 22.68 27.34
C THR A 66 -14.29 23.06 25.99
N PHE A 67 -13.50 23.13 24.91
CA PHE A 67 -13.98 23.31 23.54
C PHE A 67 -14.96 22.20 23.12
N PHE A 68 -14.60 20.93 23.29
CA PHE A 68 -15.48 19.82 22.93
C PHE A 68 -16.75 19.80 23.81
N LYS A 69 -16.61 20.10 25.09
CA LYS A 69 -17.74 20.22 26.02
C LYS A 69 -18.72 21.33 25.63
N PHE A 70 -18.22 22.54 25.30
CA PHE A 70 -19.06 23.67 24.92
C PHE A 70 -19.67 23.53 23.53
N THR A 71 -18.99 22.85 22.61
CA THR A 71 -19.55 22.51 21.29
C THR A 71 -20.84 21.71 21.45
N VAL A 72 -20.85 20.73 22.36
CA VAL A 72 -22.01 19.88 22.63
C VAL A 72 -23.06 20.54 23.53
N LEU A 73 -22.64 21.20 24.62
CA LEU A 73 -23.56 21.77 25.60
C LEU A 73 -24.17 23.11 25.15
N GLY A 74 -23.61 23.74 24.12
CA GLY A 74 -23.93 25.12 23.76
C GLY A 74 -23.42 26.09 24.82
N ASN A 75 -23.18 27.34 24.42
CA ASN A 75 -22.65 28.36 25.31
C ASN A 75 -23.78 28.89 26.23
N PRO A 76 -23.80 28.62 27.54
CA PRO A 76 -24.89 29.07 28.41
C PRO A 76 -24.88 30.58 28.66
N GLY A 77 -23.81 31.30 28.27
CA GLY A 77 -23.65 32.74 28.46
C GLY A 77 -23.94 33.63 27.24
N CYS A 78 -24.16 33.07 26.06
CA CYS A 78 -24.43 33.86 24.85
C CYS A 78 -25.91 33.74 24.45
N LEU A 79 -26.78 34.45 25.17
CA LEU A 79 -28.18 34.62 24.81
C LEU A 79 -28.32 35.66 23.68
N HIS A 80 -27.63 35.52 22.55
CA HIS A 80 -28.04 36.15 21.29
C HIS A 80 -27.23 35.65 20.09
N LYS A 81 -27.95 35.22 19.05
CA LYS A 81 -27.53 35.06 17.65
C LYS A 81 -26.67 33.84 17.28
N ASN A 82 -27.30 32.67 17.33
CA ASN A 82 -27.61 31.83 16.15
C ASN A 82 -27.80 30.36 16.56
N LYS A 83 -29.01 30.07 17.01
CA LYS A 83 -29.62 28.73 17.14
C LYS A 83 -29.90 28.13 15.75
N LEU A 84 -28.92 28.17 14.83
CA LEU A 84 -29.11 27.77 13.42
C LEU A 84 -27.94 26.97 12.84
N ILE A 85 -27.05 26.44 13.67
CA ILE A 85 -26.06 25.42 13.28
C ILE A 85 -26.25 24.18 14.16
N LYS A 86 -27.48 23.66 14.22
CA LYS A 86 -27.80 22.34 14.84
C LYS A 86 -28.26 21.32 13.79
N THR A 87 -27.79 21.44 12.53
CA THR A 87 -28.30 20.63 11.40
C THR A 87 -27.29 19.65 10.80
N LYS A 88 -26.07 19.56 11.35
CA LYS A 88 -25.22 18.38 11.19
C LYS A 88 -24.77 17.97 12.59
N ILE A 89 -24.95 16.70 12.95
CA ILE A 89 -24.15 16.10 14.03
C ILE A 89 -22.71 16.38 13.61
N SER A 90 -22.07 17.29 14.32
CA SER A 90 -20.71 17.66 14.03
C SER A 90 -19.86 16.44 14.36
N THR A 91 -18.85 16.17 13.53
CA THR A 91 -17.81 15.20 13.84
C THR A 91 -17.33 15.33 15.29
N TYR A 92 -17.22 16.57 15.77
CA TYR A 92 -16.80 16.90 17.13
C TYR A 92 -17.80 16.51 18.22
N ASP A 93 -19.11 16.44 17.92
CA ASP A 93 -20.12 15.98 18.88
C ASP A 93 -19.95 14.49 19.16
N LYS A 94 -19.73 13.70 18.10
CA LYS A 94 -19.43 12.25 18.20
C LYS A 94 -18.11 12.02 18.93
N MET A 95 -17.10 12.83 18.63
CA MET A 95 -15.82 12.77 19.32
C MET A 95 -15.96 13.05 20.82
N TRP A 96 -16.77 14.05 21.20
CA TRP A 96 -17.03 14.32 22.61
C TRP A 96 -17.80 13.20 23.29
N GLU A 97 -18.82 12.63 22.65
CA GLU A 97 -19.56 11.50 23.21
C GLU A 97 -18.64 10.28 23.46
N PHE A 98 -17.74 10.00 22.53
CA PHE A 98 -16.70 8.98 22.68
C PHE A 98 -15.76 9.29 23.86
N MET A 99 -15.24 10.53 23.93
CA MET A 99 -14.32 10.92 25.00
C MET A 99 -14.99 10.96 26.38
N SER A 100 -16.24 11.44 26.45
CA SER A 100 -16.99 11.56 27.70
C SER A 100 -17.45 10.21 28.22
N SER A 101 -17.83 9.27 27.35
CA SER A 101 -18.20 7.90 27.76
C SER A 101 -17.02 7.10 28.30
N ARG A 102 -15.79 7.43 27.88
CA ARG A 102 -14.54 6.74 28.29
C ARG A 102 -13.59 7.65 29.07
N ARG A 103 -14.11 8.63 29.81
CA ARG A 103 -13.32 9.70 30.45
C ARG A 103 -12.06 9.19 31.15
N HIS A 104 -12.18 8.14 31.97
CA HIS A 104 -11.07 7.57 32.73
C HIS A 104 -10.05 6.79 31.90
N SER A 105 -10.44 6.30 30.71
CA SER A 105 -9.54 5.56 29.82
C SER A 105 -8.82 6.49 28.87
N VAL A 106 -9.49 7.48 28.27
CA VAL A 106 -8.92 8.24 27.15
C VAL A 106 -8.39 9.62 27.51
N MET A 107 -8.82 10.22 28.64
CA MET A 107 -8.27 11.52 29.07
C MET A 107 -6.96 11.32 29.83
N VAL A 108 -6.09 12.32 29.71
CA VAL A 108 -4.77 12.34 30.38
C VAL A 108 -4.69 13.53 31.34
N LYS A 109 -3.85 13.46 32.37
CA LYS A 109 -3.75 14.52 33.38
C LYS A 109 -2.80 15.64 32.97
N SER A 110 -1.77 15.31 32.17
CA SER A 110 -0.80 16.29 31.68
C SER A 110 -0.47 16.09 30.21
N VAL A 111 0.16 17.10 29.60
CA VAL A 111 0.60 17.04 28.21
C VAL A 111 1.71 16.00 28.04
N GLU A 112 2.63 15.89 29.01
CA GLU A 112 3.74 14.94 29.00
C GLU A 112 3.23 13.49 29.05
N GLU A 113 2.22 13.21 29.88
CA GLU A 113 1.55 11.91 29.93
C GLU A 113 0.91 11.58 28.58
N GLY A 114 0.21 12.55 27.97
CA GLY A 114 -0.36 12.41 26.64
C GLY A 114 0.69 12.08 25.57
N ILE A 115 1.81 12.79 25.56
CA ILE A 115 2.93 12.54 24.63
C ILE A 115 3.51 11.13 24.81
N GLN A 116 3.78 10.72 26.06
CA GLN A 116 4.30 9.38 26.34
C GLN A 116 3.32 8.28 25.92
N ARG A 117 2.02 8.51 26.08
CA ARG A 117 0.99 7.56 25.66
C ARG A 117 0.93 7.39 24.14
N VAL A 118 1.04 8.48 23.38
CA VAL A 118 1.13 8.42 21.90
C VAL A 118 2.36 7.64 21.45
N LEU A 119 3.49 7.79 22.15
CA LEU A 119 4.74 7.08 21.82
C LEU A 119 4.68 5.58 22.14
N THR A 120 3.83 5.16 23.08
CA THR A 120 3.81 3.78 23.59
C THR A 120 2.63 2.96 23.10
N SER A 121 1.56 3.60 22.63
CA SER A 121 0.30 2.94 22.26
C SER A 121 -0.37 3.60 21.06
N ASP A 122 -1.29 2.87 20.41
CA ASP A 122 -2.12 3.38 19.30
C ASP A 122 -3.16 4.40 19.80
N TYR A 123 -2.70 5.59 20.18
CA TYR A 123 -3.49 6.67 20.77
C TYR A 123 -3.23 7.99 20.05
N ALA A 124 -4.30 8.72 19.69
CA ALA A 124 -4.22 10.05 19.11
C ALA A 124 -4.50 11.12 20.18
N PHE A 125 -3.53 12.01 20.40
CA PHE A 125 -3.63 13.04 21.41
C PHE A 125 -3.96 14.41 20.80
N LEU A 126 -5.05 15.02 21.25
CA LEU A 126 -5.51 16.32 20.80
C LEU A 126 -4.99 17.41 21.73
N MET A 127 -4.12 18.27 21.21
CA MET A 127 -3.54 19.39 21.94
C MET A 127 -3.43 20.64 21.05
N GLU A 128 -2.91 21.73 21.59
CA GLU A 128 -2.76 22.97 20.86
C GLU A 128 -1.65 22.90 19.80
N SER A 129 -1.88 23.52 18.63
CA SER A 129 -0.98 23.48 17.48
C SER A 129 0.43 23.97 17.79
N THR A 130 0.59 25.01 18.62
CA THR A 130 1.89 25.54 19.05
C THR A 130 2.72 24.51 19.83
N THR A 131 2.04 23.70 20.64
CA THR A 131 2.65 22.63 21.44
C THR A 131 2.98 21.43 20.55
N ILE A 132 2.09 21.07 19.62
CA ILE A 132 2.35 20.02 18.63
C ILE A 132 3.62 20.38 17.83
N GLU A 133 3.66 21.58 17.23
CA GLU A 133 4.80 22.05 16.43
C GLU A 133 6.11 22.00 17.23
N PHE A 134 6.06 22.40 18.51
CA PHE A 134 7.24 22.36 19.39
C PHE A 134 7.76 20.95 19.66
N VAL A 135 6.85 20.00 19.90
CA VAL A 135 7.15 18.62 20.29
C VAL A 135 7.54 17.78 19.08
N THR A 136 6.85 17.90 17.95
CA THR A 136 7.16 17.15 16.71
C THR A 136 8.49 17.56 16.11
N GLN A 137 8.86 18.84 16.21
CA GLN A 137 10.21 19.27 15.84
C GLN A 137 11.26 18.56 16.69
N ARG A 138 11.03 18.32 17.98
CA ARG A 138 12.06 17.70 18.85
C ARG A 138 12.07 16.18 18.81
N ASN A 139 10.93 15.56 18.53
CA ASN A 139 10.74 14.11 18.55
C ASN A 139 10.21 13.63 17.20
N CYS A 140 11.10 13.08 16.36
CA CYS A 140 10.77 12.62 15.00
C CYS A 140 9.86 11.38 14.95
N ASN A 141 9.62 10.73 16.10
CA ASN A 141 8.66 9.64 16.22
C ASN A 141 7.21 10.12 16.30
N LEU A 142 6.99 11.43 16.40
CA LEU A 142 5.67 12.04 16.47
C LEU A 142 5.38 12.80 15.18
N THR A 143 4.16 12.66 14.70
CA THR A 143 3.71 13.32 13.47
C THR A 143 2.40 14.05 13.74
N GLN A 144 2.28 15.28 13.25
CA GLN A 144 1.01 15.99 13.25
C GLN A 144 0.14 15.45 12.12
N ILE A 145 -1.10 15.09 12.44
CA ILE A 145 -2.08 14.58 11.47
C ILE A 145 -3.22 15.59 11.32
N GLY A 146 -3.58 15.89 10.08
CA GLY A 146 -4.66 16.81 9.76
C GLY A 146 -4.32 18.29 9.99
N GLY A 147 -5.34 19.13 9.79
CA GLY A 147 -5.26 20.58 9.96
C GLY A 147 -5.73 21.08 11.33
N LEU A 148 -5.85 22.40 11.45
CA LEU A 148 -6.39 23.04 12.65
C LEU A 148 -7.90 22.77 12.77
N ILE A 149 -8.33 22.34 13.95
CA ILE A 149 -9.74 22.08 14.29
C ILE A 149 -10.47 23.38 14.69
N ASP A 150 -9.72 24.32 15.26
CA ASP A 150 -10.20 25.61 15.76
C ASP A 150 -9.09 26.66 15.62
N SER A 151 -9.48 27.93 15.60
CA SER A 151 -8.59 29.09 15.51
C SER A 151 -8.63 29.85 16.82
N LYS A 152 -7.72 29.50 17.73
CA LYS A 152 -7.51 30.20 19.01
C LYS A 152 -6.16 30.90 19.03
N ALA A 153 -6.07 31.93 19.85
CA ALA A 153 -4.85 32.72 20.03
C ALA A 153 -4.63 33.00 21.51
N TYR A 154 -3.35 33.06 21.90
CA TYR A 154 -2.96 33.54 23.22
C TYR A 154 -3.08 35.06 23.31
N GLY A 155 -3.43 35.54 24.51
CA GLY A 155 -3.51 36.96 24.80
C GLY A 155 -3.09 37.24 26.23
N VAL A 156 -2.70 38.49 26.50
CA VAL A 156 -2.35 38.94 27.85
C VAL A 156 -3.61 39.45 28.53
N GLY A 157 -4.04 38.74 29.59
CA GLY A 157 -5.19 39.14 30.40
C GLY A 157 -4.82 40.26 31.38
N THR A 158 -5.65 41.31 31.45
CA THR A 158 -5.58 42.34 32.50
C THR A 158 -6.94 42.45 33.19
N PRO A 159 -7.00 42.88 34.48
CA PRO A 159 -8.25 43.14 35.16
C PRO A 159 -9.15 44.06 34.32
N MET A 160 -10.39 43.62 34.12
CA MET A 160 -11.37 44.33 33.31
C MET A 160 -11.77 45.65 33.98
N ASP A 161 -11.95 46.69 33.17
CA ASP A 161 -12.62 47.92 33.61
C ASP A 161 -14.08 47.56 33.95
N VAL A 162 -14.43 47.52 35.23
CA VAL A 162 -15.81 47.29 35.65
C VAL A 162 -16.59 48.60 35.49
N PRO A 163 -17.84 48.59 34.98
CA PRO A 163 -18.68 49.79 34.93
C PRO A 163 -18.82 50.47 36.31
N PRO A 164 -19.16 51.78 36.35
CA PRO A 164 -18.97 52.68 37.50
C PRO A 164 -19.81 52.37 38.76
N THR A 165 -20.39 51.18 38.88
CA THR A 165 -21.17 50.73 40.04
C THR A 165 -20.31 50.22 41.20
N SER A 166 -18.99 50.08 41.03
CA SER A 166 -18.09 49.73 42.13
C SER A 166 -16.71 50.42 42.01
N PRO A 167 -16.39 51.41 42.88
CA PRO A 167 -15.12 52.15 42.85
C PRO A 167 -13.88 51.34 43.32
N LEU A 168 -14.04 50.05 43.63
CA LEU A 168 -12.97 49.16 44.10
C LEU A 168 -12.28 48.36 42.98
N LEU A 169 -12.76 48.44 41.73
CA LEU A 169 -12.22 47.72 40.57
C LEU A 169 -11.99 48.69 39.40
N ALA A 170 -11.08 49.64 39.58
CA ALA A 170 -10.49 50.34 38.44
C ALA A 170 -9.69 49.31 37.62
N GLY A 171 -9.96 49.20 36.32
CA GLY A 171 -9.21 48.28 35.48
C GLY A 171 -7.75 48.72 35.30
N SER A 172 -6.96 47.87 34.66
CA SER A 172 -5.51 48.09 34.60
C SER A 172 -5.13 49.27 33.70
N PRO A 173 -4.41 50.29 34.19
CA PRO A 173 -3.93 51.40 33.37
C PRO A 173 -2.87 50.98 32.34
N TYR A 174 -2.43 49.72 32.39
CA TYR A 174 -1.43 49.15 31.49
C TYR A 174 -2.05 48.46 30.27
N ARG A 175 -3.36 48.21 30.23
CA ARG A 175 -4.00 47.47 29.14
C ARG A 175 -3.63 48.06 27.77
N ASP A 176 -3.86 49.36 27.60
CA ASP A 176 -3.65 50.02 26.30
C ASP A 176 -2.16 50.12 25.96
N LYS A 177 -1.30 50.37 26.97
CA LYS A 177 0.16 50.39 26.79
C LYS A 177 0.72 49.04 26.35
N ILE A 178 0.24 47.95 26.95
CA ILE A 178 0.63 46.57 26.61
C ILE A 178 0.15 46.25 25.19
N THR A 179 -1.09 46.58 24.84
CA THR A 179 -1.63 46.36 23.49
C THR A 179 -0.78 47.08 22.44
N ILE A 180 -0.45 48.36 22.64
CA ILE A 180 0.40 49.13 21.71
C ILE A 180 1.78 48.49 21.59
N ALA A 181 2.40 48.08 22.70
CA ALA A 181 3.71 47.43 22.69
C ALA A 181 3.68 46.09 21.92
N ILE A 182 2.62 45.27 22.08
CA ILE A 182 2.45 44.03 21.31
C ILE A 182 2.33 44.31 19.82
N LEU A 183 1.56 45.34 19.43
CA LEU A 183 1.42 45.74 18.02
C LEU A 183 2.75 46.18 17.42
N GLN A 184 3.56 46.96 18.15
CA GLN A 184 4.90 47.35 17.72
C GLN A 184 5.81 46.12 17.53
N LEU A 185 5.80 45.16 18.46
CA LEU A 185 6.58 43.92 18.32
C LEU A 185 6.14 43.07 17.13
N GLN A 186 4.86 43.13 16.75
CA GLN A 186 4.31 42.45 15.58
C GLN A 186 4.73 43.15 14.27
N GLU A 187 4.60 44.48 14.21
CA GLU A 187 4.98 45.29 13.04
C GLU A 187 6.49 45.20 12.75
N GLU A 188 7.31 45.21 13.79
CA GLU A 188 8.77 45.04 13.69
C GLU A 188 9.19 43.58 13.39
N GLY A 189 8.26 42.63 13.33
CA GLY A 189 8.55 41.21 13.10
C GLY A 189 9.30 40.51 14.24
N LYS A 190 9.46 41.17 15.41
CA LYS A 190 10.16 40.61 16.57
C LYS A 190 9.50 39.36 17.11
N LEU A 191 8.16 39.28 17.09
CA LEU A 191 7.44 38.07 17.50
C LEU A 191 7.80 36.87 16.64
N HIS A 192 7.95 37.05 15.32
CA HIS A 192 8.36 35.98 14.42
C HIS A 192 9.81 35.55 14.69
N MET A 193 10.74 36.51 14.86
CA MET A 193 12.12 36.19 15.23
C MET A 193 12.21 35.43 16.56
N MET A 194 11.38 35.77 17.54
CA MET A 194 11.29 35.03 18.79
C MET A 194 10.72 33.62 18.56
N LYS A 195 9.64 33.47 17.77
CA LYS A 195 9.11 32.14 17.42
C LYS A 195 10.20 31.27 16.80
N GLU A 196 10.86 31.74 15.74
CA GLU A 196 11.92 30.99 15.08
C GLU A 196 13.03 30.61 16.06
N LYS A 197 13.46 31.53 16.93
CA LYS A 197 14.50 31.28 17.93
C LYS A 197 14.14 30.20 18.96
N TRP A 198 12.89 30.17 19.41
CA TRP A 198 12.45 29.26 20.49
C TRP A 198 11.87 27.93 19.96
N TRP A 199 11.24 27.95 18.79
CA TRP A 199 10.67 26.77 18.15
C TRP A 199 11.72 26.01 17.35
N ARG A 200 12.51 26.65 16.46
CA ARG A 200 13.57 25.96 15.69
C ARG A 200 14.58 25.31 16.62
N GLY A 201 14.40 24.03 16.87
CA GLY A 201 15.41 23.16 17.45
C GLY A 201 16.27 22.52 16.37
N ASN A 202 17.32 21.78 16.78
CA ASN A 202 18.11 20.87 15.94
C ASN A 202 17.30 19.61 15.57
N GLY A 203 16.03 19.81 15.27
CA GLY A 203 14.99 18.86 15.56
C GLY A 203 14.42 18.29 14.28
N CYS A 204 14.84 17.05 14.01
CA CYS A 204 14.58 16.28 12.80
C CYS A 204 15.19 16.91 11.55
N PRO A 205 16.00 16.18 10.76
CA PRO A 205 16.31 16.63 9.42
C PRO A 205 14.97 16.90 8.72
N GLU A 206 14.82 18.08 8.10
CA GLU A 206 13.75 18.27 7.11
C GLU A 206 13.80 17.06 6.18
N GLU A 207 12.64 16.53 5.77
CA GLU A 207 12.55 15.41 4.84
C GLU A 207 13.10 15.79 3.45
N GLU A 208 14.37 16.14 3.35
CA GLU A 208 15.14 16.10 2.13
C GLU A 208 15.35 14.63 1.81
N SER A 209 14.48 14.14 0.93
CA SER A 209 14.44 12.79 0.38
C SER A 209 14.11 11.69 1.38
N LYS A 210 12.85 11.22 1.30
CA LYS A 210 12.55 9.80 1.53
C LYS A 210 13.41 9.00 0.55
N GLU A 211 14.65 8.70 0.93
CA GLU A 211 15.43 7.68 0.24
C GLU A 211 14.55 6.43 0.26
N ALA A 212 14.18 5.92 -0.92
CA ALA A 212 13.36 4.73 -1.04
C ALA A 212 13.98 3.63 -0.17
N SER A 213 13.21 3.08 0.78
CA SER A 213 13.77 2.06 1.68
C SER A 213 14.32 0.93 0.83
N ALA A 214 15.50 0.45 1.19
CA ALA A 214 16.14 -0.63 0.46
C ALA A 214 15.16 -1.81 0.35
N LEU A 215 14.94 -2.31 -0.88
CA LEU A 215 14.02 -3.43 -1.11
C LEU A 215 14.44 -4.63 -0.25
N GLY A 216 13.69 -4.88 0.82
CA GLY A 216 13.91 -6.02 1.70
C GLY A 216 13.64 -7.34 0.99
N VAL A 217 14.25 -8.42 1.49
CA VAL A 217 14.06 -9.79 0.99
C VAL A 217 12.57 -10.19 0.99
N GLN A 218 11.74 -9.61 1.88
CA GLN A 218 10.28 -9.85 1.88
C GLN A 218 9.60 -9.43 0.57
N ASN A 219 10.04 -8.35 -0.08
CA ASN A 219 9.43 -7.86 -1.32
C ASN A 219 9.84 -8.68 -2.55
N ILE A 220 11.02 -9.33 -2.50
CA ILE A 220 11.58 -10.14 -3.60
C ILE A 220 11.30 -11.65 -3.39
N GLY A 221 10.82 -12.04 -2.21
CA GLY A 221 10.56 -13.44 -1.82
C GLY A 221 9.70 -14.23 -2.81
N GLY A 222 8.72 -13.58 -3.44
CA GLY A 222 7.86 -14.21 -4.44
C GLY A 222 8.63 -14.80 -5.64
N ILE A 223 9.73 -14.16 -6.08
CA ILE A 223 10.54 -14.63 -7.21
C ILE A 223 11.23 -15.95 -6.85
N PHE A 224 11.74 -16.08 -5.64
CA PHE A 224 12.38 -17.32 -5.17
C PHE A 224 11.40 -18.48 -5.06
N ILE A 225 10.16 -18.21 -4.63
CA ILE A 225 9.11 -19.24 -4.55
C ILE A 225 8.76 -19.75 -5.96
N VAL A 226 8.60 -18.85 -6.94
CA VAL A 226 8.31 -19.24 -8.33
C VAL A 226 9.47 -20.04 -8.93
N LEU A 227 10.72 -19.67 -8.67
CA LEU A 227 11.90 -20.42 -9.11
C LEU A 227 11.92 -21.84 -8.53
N ALA A 228 11.67 -22.00 -7.23
CA ALA A 228 11.63 -23.31 -6.57
C ALA A 228 10.49 -24.19 -7.14
N ALA A 229 9.29 -23.62 -7.30
CA ALA A 229 8.16 -24.32 -7.90
C ALA A 229 8.45 -24.76 -9.34
N GLY A 230 9.10 -23.89 -10.14
CA GLY A 230 9.51 -24.19 -11.51
C GLY A 230 10.51 -25.35 -11.59
N LEU A 231 11.47 -25.42 -10.67
CA LEU A 231 12.43 -26.54 -10.59
C LEU A 231 11.71 -27.86 -10.27
N VAL A 232 10.83 -27.86 -9.28
CA VAL A 232 10.06 -29.04 -8.91
C VAL A 232 9.19 -29.54 -10.07
N LEU A 233 8.47 -28.63 -10.73
CA LEU A 233 7.65 -28.96 -11.90
C LEU A 233 8.50 -29.52 -13.06
N SER A 234 9.69 -28.97 -13.29
CA SER A 234 10.59 -29.44 -14.34
C SER A 234 11.03 -30.89 -14.11
N VAL A 235 11.29 -31.28 -12.86
CA VAL A 235 11.62 -32.66 -12.49
C VAL A 235 10.43 -33.58 -12.73
N PHE A 236 9.22 -33.18 -12.32
CA PHE A 236 8.02 -33.98 -12.57
C PHE A 236 7.74 -34.18 -14.06
N VAL A 237 7.91 -33.15 -14.88
CA VAL A 237 7.76 -33.25 -16.34
C VAL A 237 8.82 -34.19 -16.92
N ALA A 238 10.09 -34.07 -16.51
CA ALA A 238 11.16 -34.95 -16.98
C ALA A 238 10.91 -36.43 -16.62
N VAL A 239 10.44 -36.69 -15.39
CA VAL A 239 10.03 -38.03 -14.96
C VAL A 239 8.83 -38.52 -15.77
N GLY A 240 7.84 -37.66 -16.00
CA GLY A 240 6.66 -37.97 -16.83
C GLY A 240 7.02 -38.33 -18.27
N GLU A 241 7.89 -37.56 -18.91
CA GLU A 241 8.40 -37.85 -20.26
C GLU A 241 9.22 -39.15 -20.31
N PHE A 242 10.05 -39.40 -19.29
CA PHE A 242 10.83 -40.63 -19.19
C PHE A 242 9.92 -41.85 -19.07
N LEU A 243 8.91 -41.80 -18.20
CA LEU A 243 7.92 -42.87 -18.04
C LEU A 243 7.09 -43.08 -19.31
N TYR A 244 6.67 -41.99 -19.97
CA TYR A 244 5.92 -42.07 -21.23
C TYR A 244 6.74 -42.72 -22.34
N LYS A 245 8.01 -42.31 -22.52
CA LYS A 245 8.91 -42.92 -23.49
C LYS A 245 9.24 -44.37 -23.17
N SER A 246 9.50 -44.69 -21.91
CA SER A 246 9.75 -46.08 -21.48
C SER A 246 8.53 -46.96 -21.77
N LYS A 247 7.32 -46.47 -21.49
CA LYS A 247 6.07 -47.17 -21.83
C LYS A 247 5.90 -47.38 -23.34
N GLN A 248 6.20 -46.34 -24.14
CA GLN A 248 6.11 -46.42 -25.60
C GLN A 248 7.14 -47.41 -26.18
N ASN A 249 8.38 -47.40 -25.69
CA ASN A 249 9.42 -48.34 -26.09
C ASN A 249 9.08 -49.78 -25.66
N ALA A 250 8.55 -49.99 -24.46
CA ALA A 250 8.11 -51.32 -24.00
C ALA A 250 6.97 -51.90 -24.85
N GLN A 251 6.06 -51.05 -25.32
CA GLN A 251 4.97 -51.44 -26.24
C GLN A 251 5.50 -51.77 -27.65
N LEU A 252 6.51 -51.04 -28.13
CA LEU A 252 7.17 -51.30 -29.43
C LEU A 252 8.01 -52.59 -29.42
N GLU A 253 8.68 -52.93 -28.33
CA GLU A 253 9.59 -54.10 -28.25
C GLU A 253 8.95 -55.38 -27.67
N LYS A 254 7.68 -55.38 -27.24
CA LYS A 254 7.01 -56.53 -26.59
C LYS A 254 7.85 -57.18 -25.46
N ARG A 255 8.48 -56.36 -24.60
CA ARG A 255 9.22 -56.83 -23.40
C ARG A 255 8.66 -56.23 -22.10
N SER A 256 8.85 -56.96 -21.00
CA SER A 256 8.31 -56.61 -19.69
C SER A 256 8.92 -55.32 -19.11
N PHE A 257 8.02 -54.44 -18.65
CA PHE A 257 8.19 -53.05 -18.22
C PHE A 257 9.37 -52.80 -17.26
N CYS A 258 9.67 -53.78 -16.39
CA CYS A 258 10.66 -53.64 -15.33
C CYS A 258 12.11 -53.80 -15.83
N SER A 259 12.36 -54.54 -16.93
CA SER A 259 13.72 -54.75 -17.43
C SER A 259 14.24 -53.58 -18.27
N ALA A 260 13.37 -52.96 -19.09
CA ALA A 260 13.73 -51.82 -19.94
C ALA A 260 14.01 -50.54 -19.12
N MET A 261 13.26 -50.34 -18.03
CA MET A 261 13.42 -49.17 -17.16
C MET A 261 14.74 -49.21 -16.36
N VAL A 262 15.16 -50.39 -15.90
CA VAL A 262 16.43 -50.58 -15.17
C VAL A 262 17.64 -50.45 -16.10
N ASP A 263 17.56 -50.92 -17.34
CA ASP A 263 18.66 -50.79 -18.30
C ASP A 263 18.84 -49.36 -18.82
N GLU A 264 17.77 -48.60 -19.10
CA GLU A 264 17.91 -47.18 -19.48
C GLU A 264 18.44 -46.32 -18.32
N LEU A 265 17.96 -46.52 -17.08
CA LEU A 265 18.49 -45.83 -15.90
C LEU A 265 19.97 -46.15 -15.66
N ARG A 266 20.37 -47.43 -15.84
CA ARG A 266 21.77 -47.86 -15.72
C ARG A 266 22.67 -47.27 -16.82
N VAL A 267 22.14 -47.06 -18.02
CA VAL A 267 22.86 -46.43 -19.15
C VAL A 267 22.93 -44.91 -19.01
N SER A 268 21.90 -44.26 -18.45
CA SER A 268 21.94 -42.81 -18.16
C SER A 268 22.85 -42.46 -16.98
N LEU A 269 22.97 -43.34 -15.97
CA LEU A 269 23.88 -43.18 -14.82
C LEU A 269 25.33 -43.52 -15.15
N LYS A 270 25.60 -44.39 -16.13
CA LYS A 270 26.94 -44.60 -16.67
C LYS A 270 27.18 -43.62 -17.80
N CYS A 271 27.89 -42.54 -17.51
CA CYS A 271 28.36 -41.55 -18.48
C CYS A 271 29.28 -42.19 -19.54
N GLN A 272 28.74 -42.93 -20.50
CA GLN A 272 29.47 -43.41 -21.67
C GLN A 272 28.96 -42.66 -22.90
N ARG A 273 29.88 -41.89 -23.50
CA ARG A 273 29.73 -41.16 -24.76
C ARG A 273 28.89 -41.96 -25.76
N ARG A 274 27.74 -41.42 -26.16
CA ARG A 274 26.98 -41.94 -27.32
C ARG A 274 27.84 -41.81 -28.59
N LEU A 275 28.50 -42.89 -28.98
CA LEU A 275 28.87 -43.10 -30.38
C LEU A 275 27.61 -43.55 -31.11
N LYS A 276 27.16 -42.73 -32.07
CA LYS A 276 26.02 -42.98 -32.98
C LYS A 276 26.06 -44.43 -33.50
N HIS A 277 25.07 -45.24 -33.16
CA HIS A 277 24.74 -46.41 -33.97
C HIS A 277 23.76 -45.97 -35.05
N LYS A 278 24.20 -46.05 -36.31
CA LYS A 278 23.39 -45.84 -37.51
C LYS A 278 22.37 -46.99 -37.60
N PRO A 279 21.07 -46.75 -37.87
CA PRO A 279 20.13 -47.83 -38.12
C PRO A 279 20.52 -48.58 -39.40
N GLN A 280 20.54 -49.91 -39.35
CA GLN A 280 20.67 -50.79 -40.50
C GLN A 280 19.33 -50.82 -41.24
N ALA A 281 19.36 -50.66 -42.57
CA ALA A 281 18.15 -50.67 -43.40
C ALA A 281 17.51 -52.07 -43.42
N PRO A 282 16.18 -52.20 -43.32
CA PRO A 282 15.52 -53.48 -43.49
C PRO A 282 15.57 -53.93 -44.96
N VAL A 283 15.94 -55.20 -45.14
CA VAL A 283 15.98 -55.93 -46.41
C VAL A 283 14.54 -56.07 -46.95
N MET A 284 14.31 -55.61 -48.18
CA MET A 284 13.03 -55.82 -48.88
C MET A 284 12.92 -57.28 -49.32
N VAL A 285 11.92 -57.99 -48.82
CA VAL A 285 11.43 -59.24 -49.42
C VAL A 285 10.56 -58.85 -50.61
N LYS A 286 11.01 -59.22 -51.81
CA LYS A 286 10.32 -59.01 -53.08
C LYS A 286 9.31 -60.14 -53.27
N THR A 287 8.03 -59.80 -53.43
CA THR A 287 7.09 -60.63 -54.20
C THR A 287 6.26 -59.70 -55.08
N GLU A 288 6.38 -59.93 -56.38
CA GLU A 288 5.66 -59.26 -57.46
C GLU A 288 4.16 -59.60 -57.40
N GLU A 289 3.28 -58.62 -57.63
CA GLU A 289 2.42 -58.63 -58.82
C GLU A 289 1.65 -57.30 -58.98
N VAL A 290 1.98 -56.67 -60.10
CA VAL A 290 1.25 -55.73 -60.96
C VAL A 290 -0.27 -55.63 -60.69
N ILE A 291 -0.79 -54.41 -60.56
CA ILE A 291 -1.87 -53.86 -61.41
C ILE A 291 -1.90 -52.33 -61.28
N ASN A 292 -1.88 -51.68 -62.45
CA ASN A 292 -1.86 -50.25 -62.70
C ASN A 292 -3.05 -49.48 -62.11
N MET A 293 -2.74 -48.29 -61.59
CA MET A 293 -3.67 -47.18 -61.48
C MET A 293 -3.88 -46.58 -62.87
N HIS A 294 -4.95 -46.98 -63.57
CA HIS A 294 -5.65 -46.17 -64.59
C HIS A 294 -6.82 -46.97 -65.17
N THR A 295 -8.03 -46.68 -64.72
CA THR A 295 -9.26 -46.64 -65.54
C THR A 295 -10.35 -46.09 -64.63
N PHE A 296 -10.73 -44.84 -64.83
CA PHE A 296 -11.81 -44.49 -65.76
C PHE A 296 -13.16 -44.84 -65.12
N ASN A 297 -13.60 -43.85 -64.36
CA ASN A 297 -14.98 -43.52 -64.04
C ASN A 297 -15.95 -43.96 -65.15
N ASP A 298 -16.65 -45.09 -64.98
CA ASP A 298 -17.96 -45.30 -65.59
C ASP A 298 -18.70 -46.55 -65.05
N ARG A 299 -20.02 -46.38 -64.90
CA ARG A 299 -21.10 -47.40 -64.82
C ARG A 299 -21.51 -48.05 -63.49
N ARG A 300 -22.74 -47.64 -63.13
CA ARG A 300 -23.91 -48.44 -62.70
C ARG A 300 -23.97 -48.99 -61.26
N LEU A 301 -24.80 -48.31 -60.47
CA LEU A 301 -25.75 -48.94 -59.55
C LEU A 301 -26.77 -49.79 -60.33
N PRO A 302 -27.13 -50.99 -59.83
CA PRO A 302 -28.46 -51.53 -60.06
C PRO A 302 -29.18 -51.90 -58.75
N GLY A 303 -30.49 -51.69 -58.74
CA GLY A 303 -31.43 -52.56 -58.04
C GLY A 303 -31.90 -52.09 -56.67
N LYS A 304 -33.05 -51.41 -56.65
CA LYS A 304 -34.11 -51.75 -55.70
C LYS A 304 -35.47 -51.58 -56.36
N GLU A 305 -36.27 -52.61 -56.20
CA GLU A 305 -37.50 -52.91 -56.90
C GLU A 305 -38.68 -52.05 -56.43
N THR A 306 -39.63 -51.92 -57.36
CA THR A 306 -41.01 -51.43 -57.25
C THR A 306 -41.82 -52.15 -56.16
N MET A 307 -42.73 -51.43 -55.48
CA MET A 307 -44.17 -51.78 -55.40
C MET A 307 -44.98 -50.68 -54.68
N ALA A 308 -46.20 -50.47 -55.20
CA ALA A 308 -47.32 -49.61 -54.79
C ALA A 308 -47.27 -48.13 -55.22
#